data_AF-A0A6V8IAQ7-F1
#
_entry.id   AF-A0A6V8IAQ7-F1
#
_cell.length_a   1.000
_cell.length_b   1.000
_cell.length_c   1.000
_cell.angle_alpha   90.00
_cell.angle_beta   90.00
_cell.angle_gamma   90.00
#
_symmetry.space_group_name_H-M   'P 1'
#
loop_
_entity.id
_entity.type
_entity.pdbx_description
1 polymer ?
#
loop_
_entity_poly.entity_id
_entity_poly.type
_entity_poly.pdbx_seq_one_letter_code
_entity_poly.pdbx_strand_id
1 'polypeptide(L)'
;MKIRFAVVRPDLLKQVRAEVEGLLHAVNVGDMDGVDMSTKRLMGLTVYCTSIDLSEQEWRTFLDGIRVKNPEFESSYLLPGIMCAPLFPQLSVSGEYVLELPIYGDLQEENVNV
;
A
#
# COMPACT_ATOMS: atom_id res chain seq x y z
N MET A 1 5.05 5.50 -12.00
CA MET A 1 4.98 4.80 -10.70
C MET A 1 3.56 4.32 -10.49
N LYS A 2 3.36 3.14 -9.89
CA LYS A 2 2.04 2.64 -9.47
C LYS A 2 2.04 2.43 -7.96
N ILE A 3 0.87 2.40 -7.34
CA ILE A 3 0.73 2.14 -5.92
C ILE A 3 -0.15 0.91 -5.77
N ARG A 4 0.40 -0.16 -5.20
CA ARG A 4 -0.32 -1.39 -4.91
C ARG A 4 -1.01 -1.26 -3.57
N PHE A 5 -2.32 -1.47 -3.56
CA PHE A 5 -3.14 -1.59 -2.36
C PHE A 5 -3.46 -3.06 -2.14
N ALA A 6 -3.00 -3.67 -1.05
CA ALA A 6 -3.22 -5.08 -0.74
C ALA A 6 -3.99 -5.26 0.58
N VAL A 7 -5.10 -6.00 0.55
CA VAL A 7 -5.88 -6.34 1.74
C VAL A 7 -5.09 -7.31 2.60
N VAL A 8 -4.70 -6.88 3.79
CA VAL A 8 -3.87 -7.67 4.70
C VAL A 8 -4.71 -8.76 5.36
N ARG A 9 -4.34 -10.02 5.12
CA ARG A 9 -4.98 -11.15 5.79
C ARG A 9 -4.72 -11.10 7.31
N PRO A 10 -5.68 -11.49 8.15
CA PRO A 10 -5.53 -11.41 9.60
C PRO A 10 -4.31 -12.16 10.16
N ASP A 11 -3.93 -13.30 9.58
CA ASP A 11 -2.76 -14.10 9.97
C ASP A 11 -1.42 -13.40 9.67
N LEU A 12 -1.40 -12.48 8.70
CA LEU A 12 -0.22 -11.72 8.30
C LEU A 12 -0.09 -10.38 8.99
N LEU A 13 -1.18 -9.87 9.60
CA LEU A 13 -1.24 -8.49 10.10
C LEU A 13 -0.11 -8.13 11.05
N LYS A 14 0.26 -9.04 11.96
CA LYS A 14 1.36 -8.81 12.91
C LYS A 14 2.71 -8.64 12.19
N GLN A 15 2.97 -9.47 11.17
CA GLN A 15 4.22 -9.42 10.41
C GLN A 15 4.26 -8.18 9.52
N VAL A 16 3.14 -7.89 8.83
CA VAL A 16 3.02 -6.67 8.01
C VAL A 16 3.25 -5.42 8.83
N ARG A 17 2.69 -5.32 10.05
CA ARG A 17 2.94 -4.17 10.93
C ARG A 17 4.41 -4.01 11.30
N ALA A 18 5.08 -5.10 11.68
CA ALA A 18 6.50 -5.05 12.04
C ALA A 18 7.38 -4.60 10.85
N GLU A 19 7.08 -5.08 9.64
CA GLU A 19 7.81 -4.70 8.43
C GLU A 19 7.47 -3.26 7.99
N VAL A 20 6.24 -2.77 8.21
CA VAL A 20 5.88 -1.35 8.01
C VAL A 20 6.62 -0.43 8.98
N GLU A 21 6.75 -0.82 10.26
CA GLU A 21 7.56 -0.09 11.24
C GLU A 21 9.04 -0.03 10.82
N GLY A 22 9.57 -1.15 10.31
CA GLY A 22 10.92 -1.23 9.74
C GLY A 22 11.10 -0.30 8.53
N LEU A 23 10.13 -0.31 7.61
CA LEU A 23 10.12 0.59 6.45
C LEU A 23 10.11 2.06 6.87
N LEU A 24 9.21 2.45 7.77
CA LEU A 24 9.12 3.81 8.29
C LEU A 24 10.44 4.25 8.95
N HIS A 25 11.04 3.37 9.75
CA HIS A 25 12.34 3.65 10.35
C HIS A 25 13.42 3.90 9.30
N ALA A 26 13.52 3.01 8.30
CA ALA A 26 14.51 3.13 7.23
C ALA A 26 14.33 4.42 6.43
N VAL A 27 13.09 4.80 6.08
CA VAL A 27 12.78 6.08 5.43
C VAL A 27 13.24 7.26 6.29
N ASN A 28 12.92 7.24 7.59
CA ASN A 28 13.25 8.34 8.50
C ASN A 28 14.75 8.55 8.69
N VAL A 29 15.56 7.49 8.63
CA VAL A 29 17.02 7.58 8.77
C VAL A 29 17.75 7.67 7.42
N GLY A 30 17.02 7.62 6.30
CA GLY A 30 17.59 7.63 4.95
C GLY A 30 18.31 6.34 4.55
N ASP A 31 17.99 5.22 5.19
CA ASP A 31 18.55 3.90 4.87
C ASP A 31 17.85 3.30 3.65
N MET A 32 18.41 3.56 2.46
CA MET A 32 17.84 3.09 1.20
C MET A 32 17.87 1.56 1.07
N ASP A 33 18.85 0.88 1.65
CA ASP A 33 18.91 -0.58 1.66
C ASP A 33 17.80 -1.15 2.55
N GLY A 34 17.59 -0.54 3.72
CA GLY A 34 16.48 -0.85 4.63
C GLY A 34 15.10 -0.65 3.99
N VAL A 35 14.94 0.42 3.20
CA VAL A 35 13.72 0.69 2.42
C VAL A 35 13.47 -0.42 1.39
N ASP A 36 14.48 -0.79 0.60
CA ASP A 36 14.37 -1.85 -0.41
C ASP A 36 14.08 -3.22 0.22
N MET A 37 14.78 -3.57 1.30
CA MET A 37 14.57 -4.82 2.03
C MET A 37 13.15 -4.92 2.60
N SER A 38 12.67 -3.88 3.29
CA SER A 38 11.34 -3.88 3.90
C SER A 38 10.25 -3.92 2.84
N THR A 39 10.42 -3.17 1.74
CA THR A 39 9.48 -3.17 0.61
C THR A 39 9.39 -4.57 -0.02
N LYS A 40 10.52 -5.23 -0.30
CA LYS A 40 10.56 -6.61 -0.84
C LYS A 40 9.86 -7.61 0.08
N ARG A 41 10.09 -7.52 1.39
CA ARG A 41 9.45 -8.40 2.38
C ARG A 41 7.95 -8.19 2.43
N LEU A 42 7.51 -6.93 2.47
CA LEU A 42 6.10 -6.59 2.46
C LEU A 42 5.40 -7.10 1.19
N MET A 43 6.02 -6.92 0.01
CA MET A 43 5.53 -7.49 -1.24
C MET A 43 5.42 -9.02 -1.18
N GLY A 44 6.42 -9.70 -0.61
CA GLY A 44 6.41 -11.15 -0.42
C GLY A 44 5.30 -11.63 0.51
N LEU A 45 5.08 -10.93 1.64
CA LEU A 45 4.01 -11.23 2.59
C LEU A 45 2.62 -11.10 1.93
N THR A 46 2.43 -10.10 1.09
CA THR A 46 1.11 -9.79 0.50
C THR A 46 0.94 -10.26 -0.95
N VAL A 47 1.86 -11.06 -1.49
CA VAL A 47 1.83 -11.45 -2.92
C VAL A 47 0.52 -12.16 -3.31
N TYR A 48 -0.01 -13.00 -2.42
CA TYR A 48 -1.27 -13.76 -2.62
C TYR A 48 -2.49 -13.07 -2.00
N CYS A 49 -2.35 -11.85 -1.49
CA CYS A 49 -3.49 -11.10 -0.97
C CYS A 49 -4.28 -10.47 -2.12
N THR A 50 -5.57 -10.23 -1.89
CA THR A 50 -6.39 -9.42 -2.81
C THR A 50 -5.77 -8.03 -2.90
N SER A 51 -5.44 -7.59 -4.11
CA SER A 51 -4.85 -6.27 -4.33
C SER A 51 -5.36 -5.60 -5.59
N ILE A 52 -5.26 -4.28 -5.62
CA ILE A 52 -5.44 -3.45 -6.81
C ILE A 52 -4.21 -2.56 -6.97
N ASP A 53 -3.91 -2.20 -8.21
CA ASP A 53 -2.86 -1.23 -8.51
C ASP A 53 -3.51 0.06 -8.98
N LEU A 54 -3.16 1.18 -8.36
CA LEU A 54 -3.56 2.51 -8.78
C LEU A 54 -2.41 3.20 -9.51
N SER A 55 -2.74 3.96 -10.54
CA SER A 55 -1.82 5.00 -11.02
C SER A 55 -1.57 6.04 -9.93
N GLU A 56 -0.48 6.78 -10.05
CA GLU A 56 -0.18 7.87 -9.12
C GLU A 56 -1.31 8.91 -9.06
N GLN A 57 -1.98 9.18 -10.17
CA GLN A 57 -3.09 10.15 -10.22
C GLN A 57 -4.34 9.63 -9.50
N GLU A 58 -4.71 8.37 -9.71
CA GLU A 58 -5.83 7.74 -9.00
C GLU A 58 -5.56 7.67 -7.50
N TRP A 59 -4.33 7.32 -7.13
CA TRP A 59 -3.88 7.30 -5.74
C TRP A 59 -4.00 8.67 -5.07
N ARG A 60 -3.48 9.73 -5.70
CA ARG A 60 -3.60 11.11 -5.18
C ARG A 60 -5.07 11.51 -5.02
N THR A 61 -5.89 11.24 -6.03
CA THR A 61 -7.33 11.54 -6.00
C THR A 61 -8.03 10.80 -4.86
N PHE A 62 -7.67 9.54 -4.62
CA PHE A 62 -8.19 8.75 -3.50
C PHE A 62 -7.79 9.36 -2.14
N LEU A 63 -6.51 9.69 -1.94
CA LEU A 63 -6.04 10.31 -0.69
C LEU A 63 -6.68 11.67 -0.44
N ASP A 64 -6.86 12.49 -1.47
CA ASP A 64 -7.51 13.79 -1.34
C ASP A 64 -8.98 13.62 -0.92
N GLY A 65 -9.68 12.60 -1.43
CA GLY A 65 -11.02 12.24 -0.98
C GLY A 65 -11.09 11.85 0.51
N ILE A 66 -10.05 11.22 1.05
CA ILE A 66 -9.92 10.95 2.49
C ILE A 66 -9.67 12.25 3.26
N ARG A 67 -8.70 13.06 2.82
CA ARG A 67 -8.28 14.31 3.49
C ARG A 67 -9.38 15.36 3.57
N VAL A 68 -10.27 15.42 2.57
CA VAL A 68 -11.45 16.29 2.62
C VAL A 68 -12.34 15.97 3.83
N LYS A 69 -12.42 14.70 4.24
CA LYS A 69 -13.23 14.25 5.38
C LYS A 69 -12.42 14.20 6.69
N ASN A 70 -11.10 14.03 6.59
CA ASN A 70 -10.18 13.95 7.70
C ASN A 70 -8.85 14.67 7.36
N PRO A 71 -8.76 16.00 7.57
CA PRO A 71 -7.61 16.80 7.16
C PRO A 71 -6.28 16.38 7.81
N GLU A 72 -6.34 15.82 9.02
CA GLU A 72 -5.16 15.35 9.79
C GLU A 72 -4.68 13.96 9.34
N PHE A 73 -5.27 13.39 8.29
CA PHE A 73 -4.88 12.08 7.80
C PHE A 73 -3.50 12.11 7.12
N GLU A 74 -2.58 11.34 7.69
CA GLU A 74 -1.28 11.01 7.10
C GLU A 74 -1.25 9.52 6.72
N SER A 75 -0.86 9.20 5.48
CA SER A 75 -0.67 7.81 5.07
C SER A 75 0.61 7.26 5.71
N SER A 76 0.51 6.08 6.32
CA SER A 76 1.60 5.40 7.03
C SER A 76 1.89 4.02 6.42
N TYR A 77 1.68 3.87 5.11
CA TYR A 77 1.72 2.60 4.35
C TYR A 77 0.66 1.58 4.77
N LEU A 78 0.06 1.67 5.95
CA LEU A 78 -0.97 0.74 6.43
C LEU A 78 -2.24 1.48 6.81
N LEU A 79 -3.27 1.33 5.98
CA LEU A 79 -4.54 2.03 6.11
C LEU A 79 -5.60 1.16 6.77
N PRO A 80 -6.49 1.73 7.60
CA PRO A 80 -7.69 1.03 8.04
C PRO A 80 -8.58 0.66 6.85
N GLY A 81 -9.04 -0.59 6.78
CA GLY A 81 -9.85 -1.11 5.66
C GLY A 81 -11.12 -0.30 5.40
N ILE A 82 -11.73 0.26 6.45
CA ILE A 82 -12.90 1.15 6.34
C ILE A 82 -12.64 2.40 5.50
N MET A 83 -11.41 2.93 5.50
CA MET A 83 -11.04 4.06 4.65
C MET A 83 -10.88 3.64 3.18
N CYS A 84 -10.61 2.37 2.94
CA CYS A 84 -10.43 1.78 1.62
C CYS A 84 -11.71 1.14 1.04
N ALA A 85 -12.86 1.28 1.71
CA ALA A 85 -14.15 0.79 1.21
C ALA A 85 -14.49 1.24 -0.24
N PRO A 86 -14.16 2.47 -0.70
CA PRO A 86 -14.36 2.84 -2.10
C PRO A 86 -13.56 2.01 -3.11
N LEU A 87 -12.41 1.47 -2.69
CA LEU A 87 -11.52 0.64 -3.51
C LEU A 87 -11.83 -0.86 -3.35
N PHE A 88 -12.25 -1.26 -2.15
CA PHE A 88 -12.61 -2.63 -1.81
C PHE A 88 -13.98 -2.63 -1.12
N PRO A 89 -15.08 -2.70 -1.88
CA PRO A 89 -16.44 -2.67 -1.32
C PRO A 89 -16.70 -3.78 -0.28
N GLN A 90 -15.96 -4.89 -0.36
CA GLN A 90 -16.01 -5.99 0.59
C GLN A 90 -15.45 -5.65 1.98
N LEU A 91 -14.62 -4.59 2.10
CA LEU A 91 -14.06 -4.14 3.38
C LEU A 91 -15.10 -3.31 4.13
N SER A 92 -16.06 -4.00 4.72
CA SER A 92 -17.15 -3.39 5.49
C SER A 92 -16.97 -3.56 7.00
N VAL A 93 -15.84 -4.10 7.47
CA VAL A 93 -15.64 -4.50 8.87
C VAL A 93 -14.50 -3.74 9.53
N SER A 94 -14.70 -3.36 10.80
CA SER A 94 -13.62 -2.84 11.64
C SER A 94 -12.56 -3.92 11.88
N GLY A 95 -11.28 -3.60 11.71
CA GLY A 95 -10.15 -4.50 11.99
C GLY A 95 -9.41 -5.02 10.76
N GLU A 96 -9.92 -4.78 9.55
CA GLU A 96 -9.18 -5.04 8.31
C GLU A 96 -8.20 -3.90 8.03
N TYR A 97 -7.08 -4.21 7.37
CA TYR A 97 -6.06 -3.26 6.99
C TYR A 97 -5.68 -3.43 5.53
N VAL A 98 -5.32 -2.32 4.89
CA VAL A 98 -4.83 -2.31 3.52
C VAL A 98 -3.42 -1.75 3.52
N LEU A 99 -2.49 -2.53 2.97
CA LEU A 99 -1.12 -2.14 2.77
C LEU A 99 -1.01 -1.38 1.45
N GLU A 100 -0.52 -0.16 1.53
CA GLU A 100 -0.22 0.75 0.42
C GLU A 100 1.29 0.73 0.16
N LEU A 101 1.71 0.22 -1.01
CA LEU A 101 3.12 0.19 -1.40
C LEU A 101 3.34 0.83 -2.76
N PRO A 102 4.23 1.82 -2.87
CA PRO A 102 4.75 2.24 -4.16
C PRO A 102 5.45 1.05 -4.83
N ILE A 103 5.02 0.74 -6.04
CA ILE A 103 5.69 -0.22 -6.91
C ILE A 103 6.19 0.53 -8.15
N TYR A 104 7.45 0.28 -8.49
CA TYR A 104 7.92 0.60 -9.82
C TYR A 104 7.17 -0.34 -10.75
N GLY A 105 6.24 0.21 -11.54
CA GLY A 105 5.61 -0.56 -12.59
C GLY A 105 6.71 -1.17 -13.44
N ASP A 106 6.56 -2.43 -13.83
CA ASP A 106 7.46 -3.03 -14.80
C ASP A 106 7.67 -2.01 -15.94
N LEU A 107 8.94 -1.78 -16.30
CA LEU A 107 9.33 -1.10 -17.53
C LEU A 107 8.93 -1.98 -18.74
N GLN A 108 7.64 -2.29 -18.86
CA GLN A 108 7.04 -2.96 -20.01
C GLN A 108 5.69 -2.31 -20.31
N GLU A 109 5.75 -1.02 -20.63
CA GLU A 109 4.90 -0.47 -21.69
C GLU A 109 5.79 -0.22 -22.91
N GLU A 110 6.18 -1.29 -23.61
CA GLU A 110 6.47 -1.18 -25.03
C GLU A 110 5.49 -2.09 -25.78
N ASN A 111 4.50 -1.45 -26.40
CA ASN A 111 3.73 -2.05 -27.48
C ASN A 111 4.71 -2.56 -28.55
N VAL A 112 4.75 -3.88 -28.77
CA VAL A 112 5.14 -4.40 -30.08
C VAL A 112 3.89 -5.05 -30.68
N ASN A 113 3.16 -4.22 -31.40
CA ASN A 113 2.18 -4.66 -32.38
C ASN A 113 2.97 -5.36 -33.51
N VAL A 114 2.76 -6.67 -33.71
CA VAL A 114 3.10 -7.37 -34.97
C VAL A 114 1.93 -8.26 -35.36
#